data_AF-A0A6H9FU41-F1
#
_entry.id   AF-A0A6H9FU41-F1
#
_cell.length_a   1.000
_cell.length_b   1.000
_cell.length_c   1.000
_cell.angle_alpha   90.00
_cell.angle_beta   90.00
_cell.angle_gamma   90.00
#
_symmetry.space_group_name_H-M   'P 1'
#
loop_
_entity.id
_entity.type
_entity.pdbx_description
1 polymer ?
#
loop_
_entity_poly.entity_id
_entity_poly.type
_entity_poly.pdbx_seq_one_letter_code
_entity_poly.pdbx_strand_id
1 'polypeptide(L)'
;MQRPPINSLARESVEVKEDNQFLGFQTHFAGCMDMYSNQETVADYLGAHEGWFCRCAEPMKTLPFGDNGYIITIGKYGAFGYELEPKIAVVLELPVNGVYHTRSVPIPDQPFLGYLVDYQAIMKLEEMPLSSPSREIEAIFRQQGRDIPEVITQVTWELRMDVMVKFPKFIHKIPRSILQKTGDKLLTQIVRQVSPRLTYKVQEDFHSSFNLPLPPASSRLFYRLDSSEGGLLA
;
A
#
# COMPACT_ATOMS: atom_id res chain seq x y z
N MET A 1 -5.12 -16.28 -18.15
CA MET A 1 -3.96 -17.08 -17.67
C MET A 1 -3.97 -17.06 -16.15
N GLN A 2 -4.21 -18.20 -15.51
CA GLN A 2 -4.08 -18.36 -14.06
C GLN A 2 -2.60 -18.21 -13.67
N ARG A 3 -2.31 -17.36 -12.68
CA ARG A 3 -0.95 -16.99 -12.26
C ARG A 3 -0.45 -17.97 -11.20
N PRO A 4 0.84 -18.39 -11.21
CA PRO A 4 1.41 -19.20 -10.14
C PRO A 4 1.44 -18.37 -8.85
N PRO A 5 1.09 -18.94 -7.68
CA PRO A 5 1.17 -18.22 -6.41
C PRO A 5 2.63 -18.11 -5.96
N ILE A 6 2.94 -16.98 -5.31
CA ILE A 6 4.11 -16.70 -4.47
C ILE A 6 5.42 -17.22 -5.09
N ASN A 7 6.00 -16.36 -5.93
CA ASN A 7 7.41 -16.31 -6.32
C ASN A 7 8.15 -17.67 -6.21
N SER A 8 8.28 -18.39 -7.34
CA SER A 8 9.02 -19.67 -7.42
C SER A 8 10.43 -19.59 -6.83
N LEU A 9 11.05 -18.40 -6.87
CA LEU A 9 12.39 -18.14 -6.33
C LEU A 9 12.47 -18.12 -4.79
N ALA A 10 11.38 -17.74 -4.10
CA ALA A 10 11.29 -17.84 -2.64
C ALA A 10 11.00 -19.28 -2.18
N ARG A 11 10.39 -20.08 -3.06
CA ARG A 11 10.22 -21.53 -2.85
C ARG A 11 11.46 -22.35 -3.19
N GLU A 12 12.35 -21.88 -4.07
CA GLU A 12 13.56 -22.64 -4.44
C GLU A 12 14.67 -22.57 -3.38
N SER A 13 14.70 -21.51 -2.57
CA SER A 13 15.68 -21.35 -1.48
C SER A 13 15.20 -21.89 -0.13
N VAL A 14 13.95 -22.35 -0.05
CA VAL A 14 13.40 -23.06 1.10
C VAL A 14 12.92 -24.41 0.59
N GLU A 15 13.56 -25.51 0.93
CA GLU A 15 12.96 -26.83 0.80
C GLU A 15 11.62 -26.83 1.56
N VAL A 16 10.53 -26.47 0.88
CA VAL A 16 9.18 -26.59 1.40
C VAL A 16 8.83 -28.07 1.27
N LYS A 17 9.33 -28.88 2.22
CA LYS A 17 8.59 -30.07 2.61
C LYS A 17 7.19 -29.58 2.96
N GLU A 18 6.18 -30.12 2.29
CA GLU A 18 4.77 -29.92 2.61
C GLU A 18 4.53 -30.31 4.07
N ASP A 19 4.76 -29.35 4.96
CA ASP A 19 4.34 -29.44 6.34
C ASP A 19 3.24 -28.39 6.51
N ASN A 20 2.14 -28.82 7.11
CA ASN A 20 0.85 -28.15 7.21
C ASN A 20 0.89 -26.91 8.15
N GLN A 21 2.02 -26.20 8.19
CA GLN A 21 2.41 -25.22 9.20
C GLN A 21 2.15 -23.76 8.77
N PHE A 22 1.94 -23.49 7.49
CA PHE A 22 1.65 -22.15 7.00
C PHE A 22 0.15 -21.88 6.91
N LEU A 23 -0.27 -20.70 7.37
CA LEU A 23 -1.61 -20.17 7.13
C LEU A 23 -1.52 -18.91 6.28
N GLY A 24 -2.35 -18.83 5.25
CA GLY A 24 -2.42 -17.72 4.32
C GLY A 24 -3.52 -16.72 4.67
N PHE A 25 -3.25 -15.44 4.46
CA PHE A 25 -4.17 -14.32 4.65
C PHE A 25 -4.07 -13.40 3.44
N GLN A 26 -5.20 -12.82 3.02
CA GLN A 26 -5.24 -12.04 1.79
C GLN A 26 -6.05 -10.76 1.99
N THR A 27 -5.64 -9.70 1.30
CA THR A 27 -6.41 -8.48 1.25
C THR A 27 -6.19 -7.69 -0.03
N HIS A 28 -7.21 -6.94 -0.42
CA HIS A 28 -7.22 -6.15 -1.64
C HIS A 28 -7.94 -4.83 -1.37
N PHE A 29 -7.29 -3.72 -1.68
CA PHE A 29 -7.80 -2.38 -1.44
C PHE A 29 -7.52 -1.48 -2.63
N ALA A 30 -8.33 -0.44 -2.75
CA ALA A 30 -8.08 0.65 -3.67
C ALA A 30 -8.30 1.98 -2.97
N GLY A 31 -7.73 3.02 -3.54
CA GLY A 31 -7.93 4.38 -3.09
C GLY A 31 -7.60 5.42 -4.14
N CYS A 32 -7.82 6.66 -3.76
CA CYS A 32 -7.67 7.81 -4.63
C CYS A 32 -7.23 9.03 -3.81
N MET A 33 -6.45 9.92 -4.41
CA MET A 33 -6.19 11.26 -3.90
C MET A 33 -6.06 12.25 -5.06
N ASP A 34 -6.61 13.44 -4.90
CA ASP A 34 -6.42 14.52 -5.87
C ASP A 34 -5.12 15.29 -5.57
N MET A 35 -4.41 15.68 -6.62
CA MET A 35 -3.24 16.54 -6.58
C MET A 35 -3.52 17.79 -7.42
N TYR A 36 -3.45 18.98 -6.81
CA TYR A 36 -3.80 20.25 -7.46
C TYR A 36 -2.70 20.78 -8.39
N SER A 37 -2.24 19.94 -9.30
CA SER A 37 -1.30 20.27 -10.37
C SER A 37 -1.53 19.36 -11.59
N ASN A 38 -0.88 19.68 -12.70
CA ASN A 38 -0.87 18.86 -13.91
C ASN A 38 -0.14 17.51 -13.70
N GLN A 39 -0.38 16.57 -14.61
CA GLN A 39 0.12 15.20 -14.46
C GLN A 39 1.64 15.12 -14.47
N GLU A 40 2.33 15.97 -15.23
CA GLU A 40 3.79 16.03 -15.31
C GLU A 40 4.41 16.41 -13.95
N THR A 41 3.93 17.48 -13.32
CA THR A 41 4.43 17.92 -12.00
C THR A 41 4.21 16.86 -10.93
N VAL A 42 3.05 16.19 -10.97
CA VAL A 42 2.72 15.12 -10.02
C VAL A 42 3.58 13.90 -10.28
N ALA A 43 3.84 13.56 -11.54
CA ALA A 43 4.70 12.45 -11.93
C ALA A 43 6.15 12.67 -11.47
N ASP A 44 6.69 13.87 -11.65
CA ASP A 44 8.03 14.25 -11.21
C ASP A 44 8.18 14.15 -9.70
N TYR A 45 7.20 14.68 -8.96
CA TYR A 45 7.19 14.56 -7.50
C TYR A 45 7.16 13.10 -7.06
N LEU A 46 6.22 12.29 -7.58
CA LEU A 46 6.09 10.88 -7.18
C LEU A 46 7.29 10.04 -7.63
N GLY A 47 7.96 10.41 -8.73
CA GLY A 47 9.20 9.80 -9.19
C GLY A 47 10.38 10.05 -8.26
N ALA A 48 10.46 11.22 -7.62
CA ALA A 48 11.50 11.58 -6.65
C ALA A 48 11.23 11.02 -5.23
N HIS A 49 10.84 9.75 -5.15
CA HIS A 49 10.41 9.08 -3.91
C HIS A 49 11.51 8.97 -2.86
N GLU A 50 12.78 9.00 -3.23
CA GLU A 50 13.92 9.11 -2.32
C GLU A 50 13.85 10.35 -1.43
N GLY A 51 13.25 11.44 -1.93
CA GLY A 51 13.03 12.64 -1.16
C GLY A 51 11.96 12.46 -0.10
N TRP A 52 10.88 11.72 -0.41
CA TRP A 52 9.59 11.84 0.30
C TRP A 52 9.06 10.59 0.97
N PHE A 53 9.45 9.40 0.50
CA PHE A 53 8.80 8.17 0.95
C PHE A 53 9.00 7.93 2.45
N CYS A 54 10.23 8.04 2.94
CA CYS A 54 10.54 7.81 4.36
C CYS A 54 9.83 8.80 5.29
N ARG A 55 9.76 10.09 4.93
CA ARG A 55 9.07 11.12 5.74
C ARG A 55 7.56 10.90 5.79
N CYS A 56 6.95 10.47 4.67
CA CYS A 56 5.51 10.20 4.61
C CYS A 56 5.11 8.87 5.27
N ALA A 57 6.04 7.91 5.39
CA ALA A 57 5.80 6.59 5.96
C ALA A 57 5.71 6.55 7.49
N GLU A 58 6.11 7.62 8.19
CA GLU A 58 6.00 7.71 9.66
C GLU A 58 4.57 7.42 10.16
N PRO A 59 4.39 6.56 11.19
CA PRO A 59 5.38 6.09 12.15
C PRO A 59 6.06 4.76 11.79
N MET A 60 5.85 4.25 10.57
CA MET A 60 6.55 3.04 10.13
C MET A 60 8.03 3.34 9.98
N LYS A 61 8.89 2.47 10.53
CA LYS A 61 10.34 2.64 10.36
C LYS A 61 10.70 2.22 8.94
N THR A 62 11.20 3.16 8.17
CA THR A 62 11.50 2.97 6.75
C THR A 62 12.98 3.20 6.50
N LEU A 63 13.64 2.24 5.86
CA LEU A 63 15.06 2.31 5.50
C LEU A 63 15.20 2.15 3.98
N PRO A 64 15.83 3.08 3.27
CA PRO A 64 16.11 2.91 1.85
C PRO A 64 17.17 1.80 1.64
N PHE A 65 17.06 1.08 0.52
CA PHE A 65 18.09 0.16 0.05
C PHE A 65 18.11 0.14 -1.49
N GLY A 66 19.31 0.11 -2.08
CA GLY A 66 19.46 0.30 -3.52
C GLY A 66 18.92 1.66 -3.98
N ASP A 67 18.56 1.75 -5.27
CA ASP A 67 18.12 3.03 -5.85
C ASP A 67 16.63 3.31 -5.57
N ASN A 68 15.78 2.27 -5.66
CA ASN A 68 14.32 2.43 -5.54
C ASN A 68 13.67 1.50 -4.50
N GLY A 69 14.46 0.96 -3.57
CA GLY A 69 14.02 -0.01 -2.57
C GLY A 69 13.81 0.59 -1.19
N TYR A 70 12.83 0.07 -0.44
CA TYR A 70 12.59 0.41 0.96
C TYR A 70 12.27 -0.82 1.80
N ILE A 71 12.93 -0.95 2.96
CA ILE A 71 12.56 -1.88 4.01
C ILE A 71 11.65 -1.13 4.98
N ILE A 72 10.41 -1.58 5.11
CA ILE A 72 9.37 -0.97 5.93
C ILE A 72 9.06 -1.90 7.10
N THR A 73 9.23 -1.40 8.32
CA THR A 73 8.77 -2.07 9.55
C THR A 73 7.44 -1.43 9.95
N ILE A 74 6.35 -2.18 9.85
CA ILE A 74 4.99 -1.64 9.93
C ILE A 74 4.61 -1.25 11.38
N GLY A 75 5.05 -2.04 12.36
CA GLY A 75 4.68 -1.93 13.76
C GLY A 75 4.47 -3.31 14.39
N LYS A 76 4.05 -3.36 15.66
CA LYS A 76 3.79 -4.61 16.37
C LYS A 76 2.32 -5.00 16.31
N TYR A 77 2.05 -6.23 15.90
CA TYR A 77 0.70 -6.76 15.74
C TYR A 77 0.63 -8.21 16.23
N GLY A 78 -0.43 -8.58 16.91
CA GLY A 78 -0.54 -9.91 17.49
C GLY A 78 -1.92 -10.28 18.00
N ALA A 79 -2.12 -11.57 18.23
CA ALA A 79 -3.28 -12.16 18.86
C ALA A 79 -2.89 -13.47 19.55
N PHE A 80 -3.68 -13.92 20.53
CA PHE A 80 -3.46 -15.19 21.24
C PHE A 80 -2.07 -15.36 21.86
N GLY A 81 -1.46 -14.25 22.31
CA GLY A 81 -0.10 -14.27 22.88
C GLY A 81 1.03 -14.47 21.85
N TYR A 82 0.72 -14.39 20.56
CA TYR A 82 1.70 -14.37 19.49
C TYR A 82 1.72 -12.99 18.82
N GLU A 83 2.86 -12.31 18.92
CA GLU A 83 3.08 -10.97 18.39
C GLU A 83 4.22 -11.01 17.36
N LEU A 84 4.04 -10.24 16.29
CA LEU A 84 5.02 -10.05 15.23
C LEU A 84 5.25 -8.55 15.00
N GLU A 85 6.47 -8.20 14.64
CA GLU A 85 6.80 -6.90 14.07
C GLU A 85 7.10 -7.09 12.58
N PRO A 86 6.08 -7.11 11.70
CA PRO A 86 6.27 -7.38 10.28
C PRO A 86 7.16 -6.34 9.61
N LYS A 87 8.05 -6.86 8.76
CA LYS A 87 8.95 -6.15 7.87
C LYS A 87 8.68 -6.58 6.45
N ILE A 88 8.72 -5.63 5.53
CA ILE A 88 8.59 -5.89 4.10
C ILE A 88 9.65 -5.06 3.37
N ALA A 89 10.34 -5.68 2.40
CA ALA A 89 11.12 -4.94 1.42
C ALA A 89 10.28 -4.76 0.17
N VAL A 90 10.15 -3.53 -0.30
CA VAL A 90 9.46 -3.18 -1.55
C VAL A 90 10.40 -2.45 -2.49
N VAL A 91 10.17 -2.58 -3.79
CA VAL A 91 10.82 -1.78 -4.84
C VAL A 91 9.74 -0.99 -5.55
N LEU A 92 9.95 0.31 -5.68
CA LEU A 92 9.16 1.20 -6.53
C LEU A 92 9.79 1.14 -7.93
N GLU A 93 9.05 0.66 -8.90
CA GLU A 93 9.54 0.53 -10.27
C GLU A 93 9.46 1.87 -11.00
N LEU A 94 10.35 2.09 -11.96
CA LEU A 94 10.28 3.25 -12.84
C LEU A 94 8.93 3.24 -13.57
N PRO A 95 8.22 4.38 -13.63
CA PRO A 95 6.90 4.43 -14.23
C PRO A 95 6.95 4.16 -15.73
N VAL A 96 5.94 3.47 -16.24
CA VAL A 96 5.74 3.24 -17.68
C VAL A 96 4.37 3.81 -18.05
N ASN A 97 4.32 4.80 -18.94
CA ASN A 97 3.08 5.46 -19.40
C ASN A 97 2.20 5.97 -18.25
N GLY A 98 2.78 6.60 -17.22
CA GLY A 98 2.05 7.12 -16.07
C GLY A 98 1.51 6.06 -15.10
N VAL A 99 1.94 4.80 -15.26
CA VAL A 99 1.61 3.69 -14.36
C VAL A 99 2.84 3.34 -13.54
N TYR A 100 2.67 3.37 -12.21
CA TYR A 100 3.69 3.08 -11.22
C TYR A 100 3.40 1.71 -10.61
N HIS A 101 4.41 0.87 -10.55
CA HIS A 101 4.32 -0.44 -9.93
C HIS A 101 5.19 -0.50 -8.69
N THR A 102 4.65 -1.08 -7.61
CA THR A 102 5.42 -1.40 -6.42
C THR A 102 5.24 -2.87 -6.10
N ARG A 103 6.33 -3.58 -5.84
CA ARG A 103 6.27 -5.00 -5.49
C ARG A 103 7.19 -5.35 -4.34
N SER A 104 6.86 -6.39 -3.58
CA SER A 104 7.79 -6.93 -2.60
C SER A 104 8.98 -7.63 -3.27
N VAL A 105 10.10 -7.60 -2.55
CA VAL A 105 11.31 -8.37 -2.82
C VAL A 105 11.78 -9.06 -1.54
N PRO A 106 12.64 -10.08 -1.62
CA PRO A 106 13.30 -10.61 -0.43
C PRO A 106 14.03 -9.49 0.32
N ILE A 107 13.94 -9.51 1.66
CA ILE A 107 14.68 -8.55 2.47
C ILE A 107 16.18 -8.92 2.40
N PRO A 108 17.06 -7.98 2.00
CA PRO A 108 18.50 -8.24 1.91
C PRO A 108 19.09 -8.72 3.23
N ASP A 109 20.00 -9.69 3.16
CA ASP A 109 20.82 -10.19 4.27
C ASP A 109 20.06 -10.64 5.53
N GLN A 110 18.76 -10.96 5.40
CA GLN A 110 17.91 -11.32 6.54
C GLN A 110 17.41 -12.77 6.46
N PRO A 111 17.50 -13.56 7.56
CA PRO A 111 16.96 -14.92 7.59
C PRO A 111 15.43 -14.90 7.57
N PHE A 112 14.83 -16.07 7.28
CA PHE A 112 13.39 -16.26 7.30
C PHE A 112 12.77 -15.86 8.66
N LEU A 113 11.77 -14.97 8.62
CA LEU A 113 11.17 -14.34 9.81
C LEU A 113 9.92 -15.04 10.36
N GLY A 114 9.62 -16.24 9.86
CA GLY A 114 8.38 -16.93 10.21
C GLY A 114 7.18 -16.49 9.37
N TYR A 115 7.35 -15.60 8.40
CA TYR A 115 6.30 -15.21 7.46
C TYR A 115 6.88 -14.80 6.10
N LEU A 116 6.02 -14.80 5.08
CA LEU A 116 6.26 -14.30 3.74
C LEU A 116 5.19 -13.28 3.38
N VAL A 117 5.56 -12.23 2.66
CA VAL A 117 4.65 -11.19 2.17
C VAL A 117 4.83 -11.01 0.67
N ASP A 118 3.79 -11.31 -0.09
CA ASP A 118 3.64 -10.88 -1.48
C ASP A 118 2.82 -9.59 -1.48
N TYR A 119 3.45 -8.49 -1.85
CA TYR A 119 2.84 -7.17 -1.93
C TYR A 119 2.92 -6.71 -3.37
N GLN A 120 1.80 -6.26 -3.92
CA GLN A 120 1.74 -5.68 -5.25
C GLN A 120 0.82 -4.48 -5.21
N ALA A 121 1.33 -3.32 -5.62
CA ALA A 121 0.54 -2.12 -5.80
C ALA A 121 0.72 -1.55 -7.20
N ILE A 122 -0.35 -0.94 -7.70
CA ILE A 122 -0.37 -0.21 -8.97
C ILE A 122 -0.94 1.16 -8.68
N MET A 123 -0.30 2.20 -9.19
CA MET A 123 -0.78 3.57 -9.11
C MET A 123 -0.84 4.19 -10.51
N LYS A 124 -1.90 4.95 -10.79
CA LYS A 124 -2.14 5.59 -12.08
C LYS A 124 -2.47 7.05 -11.88
N LEU A 125 -1.96 7.89 -12.78
CA LEU A 125 -2.21 9.32 -12.81
C LEU A 125 -3.14 9.64 -13.98
N GLU A 126 -4.19 10.40 -13.70
CA GLU A 126 -5.12 10.90 -14.70
C GLU A 126 -5.31 12.41 -14.52
N GLU A 127 -4.92 13.18 -15.53
CA GLU A 127 -5.21 14.61 -15.57
C GLU A 127 -6.69 14.86 -15.90
N MET A 128 -7.33 15.71 -15.12
CA MET A 128 -8.74 16.05 -15.26
C MET A 128 -8.94 17.57 -15.20
N PRO A 129 -9.79 18.15 -16.07
CA PRO A 129 -10.20 19.54 -15.95
C PRO A 129 -10.94 19.80 -14.62
N LEU A 130 -10.59 20.87 -13.92
CA LEU A 130 -11.33 21.35 -12.74
C LEU A 130 -12.36 22.42 -13.17
N SER A 131 -13.19 22.08 -14.16
CA SER A 131 -14.13 23.03 -14.79
C SER A 131 -15.29 23.47 -13.89
N SER A 132 -15.54 22.75 -12.80
CA SER A 132 -16.61 23.07 -11.83
C SER A 132 -16.18 22.63 -10.42
N PRO A 133 -15.29 23.40 -9.76
CA PRO A 133 -14.83 23.09 -8.41
C PRO A 133 -16.01 23.05 -7.43
N SER A 134 -15.94 22.17 -6.44
CA SER A 134 -16.94 22.17 -5.38
C SER A 134 -16.82 23.44 -4.52
N ARG A 135 -17.89 23.82 -3.82
CA ARG A 135 -17.86 24.97 -2.89
C ARG A 135 -16.76 24.87 -1.83
N GLU A 136 -16.40 23.64 -1.44
CA GLU A 136 -15.32 23.38 -0.48
C GLU A 136 -13.96 23.72 -1.09
N ILE A 137 -13.70 23.30 -2.33
CA ILE A 137 -12.48 23.63 -3.08
C ILE A 137 -12.41 25.16 -3.29
N GLU A 138 -13.48 25.79 -3.76
CA GLU A 138 -13.54 27.25 -3.95
C GLU A 138 -13.21 28.00 -2.65
N ALA A 139 -13.76 27.57 -1.51
CA ALA A 139 -13.52 28.19 -0.21
C ALA A 139 -12.05 28.06 0.22
N ILE A 140 -11.43 26.89 0.03
CA ILE A 140 -10.03 26.62 0.36
C ILE A 140 -9.10 27.54 -0.44
N PHE A 141 -9.29 27.63 -1.75
CA PHE A 141 -8.47 28.49 -2.62
C PHE A 141 -8.67 29.98 -2.30
N ARG A 142 -9.92 30.40 -2.10
CA ARG A 142 -10.25 31.78 -1.73
C ARG A 142 -9.64 32.18 -0.39
N GLN A 143 -9.67 31.30 0.62
CA GLN A 143 -9.08 31.56 1.92
C GLN A 143 -7.56 31.79 1.85
N GLN A 144 -6.90 31.14 0.90
CA GLN A 144 -5.45 31.27 0.68
C GLN A 144 -5.10 32.34 -0.38
N GLY A 145 -6.09 33.06 -0.92
CA GLY A 145 -5.88 34.10 -1.93
C GLY A 145 -5.27 33.58 -3.23
N ARG A 146 -5.60 32.35 -3.63
CA ARG A 146 -5.07 31.70 -4.82
C ARG A 146 -6.13 31.46 -5.87
N ASP A 147 -5.68 31.44 -7.13
CA ASP A 147 -6.49 31.01 -8.24
C ASP A 147 -6.66 29.50 -8.24
N ILE A 148 -7.83 29.05 -8.66
CA ILE A 148 -8.16 27.63 -8.81
C ILE A 148 -7.45 27.14 -10.09
N PRO A 149 -6.71 26.02 -10.05
CA PRO A 149 -6.02 25.51 -11.23
C PRO A 149 -7.04 25.03 -12.27
N GLU A 150 -6.70 25.16 -13.55
CA GLU A 150 -7.54 24.68 -14.66
C GLU A 150 -7.66 23.16 -14.71
N VAL A 151 -6.61 22.46 -14.27
CA VAL A 151 -6.50 21.01 -14.23
C VAL A 151 -6.00 20.52 -12.88
N ILE A 152 -6.39 19.31 -12.53
CA ILE A 152 -5.84 18.55 -11.40
C ILE A 152 -5.42 17.17 -11.88
N THR A 153 -4.60 16.48 -11.12
CA THR A 153 -4.26 15.08 -11.36
C THR A 153 -4.89 14.22 -10.30
N GLN A 154 -5.72 13.27 -10.71
CA GLN A 154 -6.20 12.23 -9.83
C GLN A 154 -5.19 11.09 -9.79
N VAL A 155 -4.79 10.72 -8.58
CA VAL A 155 -3.90 9.58 -8.33
C VAL A 155 -4.74 8.44 -7.78
N THR A 156 -5.00 7.43 -8.60
CA THR A 156 -5.66 6.19 -8.18
C THR A 156 -4.64 5.13 -7.86
N TRP A 157 -4.94 4.27 -6.89
CA TRP A 157 -4.07 3.15 -6.55
C TRP A 157 -4.86 1.91 -6.16
N GLU A 158 -4.28 0.75 -6.43
CA GLU A 158 -4.72 -0.56 -5.99
C GLU A 158 -3.59 -1.27 -5.25
N LEU A 159 -3.91 -1.98 -4.17
CA LEU A 159 -2.99 -2.75 -3.36
C LEU A 159 -3.55 -4.15 -3.14
N ARG A 160 -2.82 -5.16 -3.62
CA ARG A 160 -3.02 -6.56 -3.26
C ARG A 160 -1.89 -7.04 -2.35
N MET A 161 -2.26 -7.77 -1.31
CA MET A 161 -1.30 -8.33 -0.38
C MET A 161 -1.72 -9.73 0.07
N ASP A 162 -0.80 -10.67 -0.08
CA ASP A 162 -0.90 -12.06 0.37
C ASP A 162 0.18 -12.31 1.42
N VAL A 163 -0.21 -12.84 2.57
CA VAL A 163 0.70 -13.10 3.69
C VAL A 163 0.61 -14.56 4.09
N MET A 164 1.74 -15.25 4.12
CA MET A 164 1.83 -16.60 4.69
C MET A 164 2.58 -16.54 6.02
N VAL A 165 2.00 -17.10 7.08
CA VAL A 165 2.63 -17.14 8.41
C VAL A 165 2.86 -18.58 8.82
N LYS A 166 4.09 -18.90 9.22
CA LYS A 166 4.48 -20.16 9.86
C LYS A 166 4.28 -20.02 11.35
N PHE A 167 3.20 -20.58 11.87
CA PHE A 167 2.90 -20.45 13.29
C PHE A 167 3.75 -21.39 14.15
N PRO A 168 4.14 -20.96 15.37
CA PRO A 168 4.76 -21.86 16.33
C PRO A 168 3.76 -22.91 16.83
N LYS A 169 4.28 -24.07 17.28
CA LYS A 169 3.47 -25.26 17.61
C LYS A 169 2.30 -25.01 18.58
N PHE A 170 2.44 -24.08 19.52
CA PHE A 170 1.39 -23.79 20.50
C PHE A 170 0.13 -23.16 19.88
N ILE A 171 0.27 -22.42 18.77
CA ILE A 171 -0.85 -21.78 18.07
C ILE A 171 -1.75 -22.81 17.39
N HIS A 172 -1.20 -23.96 16.96
CA HIS A 172 -1.98 -25.01 16.31
C HIS A 172 -3.02 -25.68 17.23
N LYS A 173 -3.01 -25.39 18.54
CA LYS A 173 -4.08 -25.79 19.46
C LYS A 173 -5.38 -24.99 19.24
N ILE A 174 -5.29 -23.85 18.56
CA ILE A 174 -6.43 -22.99 18.24
C ILE A 174 -7.09 -23.51 16.96
N PRO A 175 -8.44 -23.60 16.89
CA PRO A 175 -9.13 -23.99 15.67
C PRO A 175 -8.73 -23.14 14.46
N ARG A 176 -8.43 -23.79 13.34
CA ARG A 176 -7.98 -23.12 12.10
C ARG A 176 -8.94 -22.02 11.65
N SER A 177 -10.25 -22.21 11.79
CA SER A 177 -11.27 -21.21 11.43
C SER A 177 -11.18 -19.92 12.27
N ILE A 178 -10.78 -20.03 13.54
CA ILE A 178 -10.57 -18.88 14.42
C ILE A 178 -9.26 -18.17 14.06
N LEU A 179 -8.20 -18.92 13.76
CA LEU A 179 -6.93 -18.36 13.29
C LEU A 179 -7.11 -17.61 11.97
N GLN A 180 -7.84 -18.19 11.01
CA GLN A 180 -8.13 -17.57 9.72
C GLN A 180 -8.87 -16.25 9.90
N LYS A 181 -10.02 -16.27 10.59
CA LYS A 181 -10.84 -15.07 10.84
C LYS A 181 -10.06 -13.97 11.56
N THR A 182 -9.27 -14.35 12.58
CA THR A 182 -8.48 -13.39 13.34
C THR A 182 -7.38 -12.77 12.49
N GLY A 183 -6.64 -13.59 11.73
CA GLY A 183 -5.57 -13.10 10.88
C GLY A 183 -6.06 -12.25 9.70
N ASP A 184 -7.15 -12.65 9.03
CA ASP A 184 -7.76 -11.85 7.96
C ASP A 184 -8.24 -10.49 8.48
N LYS A 185 -8.85 -10.47 9.68
CA LYS A 185 -9.25 -9.23 10.33
C LYS A 185 -8.06 -8.36 10.69
N LEU A 186 -7.00 -8.94 11.26
CA LEU A 186 -5.79 -8.22 11.63
C LEU A 186 -5.10 -7.62 10.41
N LEU A 187 -4.91 -8.41 9.35
CA LEU A 187 -4.34 -7.94 8.09
C LEU A 187 -5.16 -6.79 7.49
N THR A 188 -6.49 -6.94 7.47
CA THR A 188 -7.41 -5.88 7.02
C THR A 188 -7.25 -4.62 7.88
N GLN A 189 -7.14 -4.75 9.20
CA GLN A 189 -6.96 -3.61 10.11
C GLN A 189 -5.63 -2.88 9.89
N ILE A 190 -4.54 -3.62 9.66
CA ILE A 190 -3.23 -3.04 9.35
C ILE A 190 -3.35 -2.15 8.11
N VAL A 191 -3.91 -2.68 7.01
CA VAL A 191 -4.04 -1.88 5.77
C VAL A 191 -4.97 -0.68 5.96
N ARG A 192 -6.09 -0.84 6.68
CA ARG A 192 -7.00 0.26 7.00
C ARG A 192 -6.36 1.36 7.84
N GLN A 193 -5.36 1.02 8.66
CA GLN A 193 -4.63 2.00 9.46
C GLN A 193 -3.53 2.69 8.64
N VAL A 194 -2.79 1.92 7.84
CA VAL A 194 -1.58 2.38 7.16
C VAL A 194 -1.89 3.12 5.86
N SER A 195 -2.71 2.54 4.98
CA SER A 195 -2.89 3.07 3.62
C SER A 195 -3.53 4.46 3.56
N PRO A 196 -4.62 4.76 4.31
CA PRO A 196 -5.19 6.10 4.31
C PRO A 196 -4.23 7.14 4.88
N ARG A 197 -3.46 6.77 5.91
CA ARG A 197 -2.46 7.65 6.52
C ARG A 197 -1.34 7.98 5.55
N LEU A 198 -0.77 6.97 4.88
CA LEU A 198 0.28 7.17 3.89
C LEU A 198 -0.23 8.02 2.72
N THR A 199 -1.44 7.72 2.21
CA THR A 199 -2.09 8.51 1.14
C THR A 199 -2.22 9.98 1.56
N TYR A 200 -2.75 10.24 2.76
CA TYR A 200 -2.84 11.60 3.29
C TYR A 200 -1.48 12.27 3.42
N LYS A 201 -0.46 11.57 3.93
CA LYS A 201 0.87 12.14 4.12
C LYS A 201 1.57 12.47 2.82
N VAL A 202 1.41 11.65 1.78
CA VAL A 202 1.93 11.96 0.45
C VAL A 202 1.22 13.17 -0.15
N GLN A 203 -0.11 13.25 0.00
CA GLN A 203 -0.90 14.39 -0.47
C GLN A 203 -0.55 15.69 0.29
N GLU A 204 -0.48 15.62 1.63
CA GLU A 204 -0.10 16.75 2.49
C GLU A 204 1.27 17.30 2.11
N ASP A 205 2.20 16.38 1.86
CA ASP A 205 3.57 16.75 1.57
C ASP A 205 3.74 17.34 0.16
N PHE A 206 3.09 16.75 -0.85
CA PHE A 206 3.03 17.33 -2.20
C PHE A 206 2.53 18.76 -2.15
N HIS A 207 1.34 18.98 -1.56
CA HIS A 207 0.73 20.31 -1.54
C HIS A 207 1.59 21.29 -0.72
N SER A 208 2.21 20.86 0.37
CA SER A 208 3.14 21.71 1.13
C SER A 208 4.38 22.07 0.32
N SER A 209 4.96 21.12 -0.42
CA SER A 209 6.16 21.31 -1.24
C SER A 209 5.96 22.31 -2.39
N PHE A 210 4.75 22.34 -2.97
CA PHE A 210 4.39 23.28 -4.04
C PHE A 210 3.64 24.51 -3.54
N ASN A 211 3.51 24.68 -2.21
CA ASN A 211 2.76 25.76 -1.57
C ASN A 211 1.32 25.84 -2.11
N LEU A 212 0.67 24.70 -2.29
CA LEU A 212 -0.70 24.56 -2.77
C LEU A 212 -1.65 24.31 -1.59
N PRO A 213 -2.93 24.68 -1.70
CA PRO A 213 -3.91 24.34 -0.68
C PRO A 213 -4.11 22.82 -0.58
N LEU A 214 -4.29 22.30 0.64
CA LEU A 214 -4.54 20.89 0.85
C LEU A 214 -5.96 20.51 0.38
N PRO A 215 -6.13 19.44 -0.41
CA PRO A 215 -7.45 18.99 -0.82
C PRO A 215 -8.28 18.49 0.37
N PRO A 216 -9.61 18.70 0.33
CA PRO A 216 -10.50 18.27 1.40
C PRO A 216 -10.51 16.74 1.55
N ALA A 217 -10.94 16.25 2.71
CA ALA A 217 -11.00 14.80 2.94
C ALA A 217 -11.92 14.06 1.96
N SER A 218 -12.91 14.77 1.40
CA SER A 218 -13.81 14.29 0.35
C SER A 218 -13.09 13.91 -0.96
N SER A 219 -11.89 14.45 -1.21
CA SER A 219 -11.03 14.09 -2.37
C SER A 219 -10.29 12.76 -2.21
N ARG A 220 -10.34 12.15 -1.03
CA ARG A 220 -9.65 10.90 -0.73
C ARG A 220 -10.65 9.76 -0.60
N LEU A 221 -10.51 8.76 -1.46
CA LEU A 221 -11.28 7.53 -1.38
C LEU A 221 -10.39 6.39 -0.89
N PHE A 222 -10.99 5.48 -0.14
CA PHE A 222 -10.34 4.26 0.29
C PHE A 222 -11.40 3.20 0.56
N TYR A 223 -11.30 2.07 -0.14
CA TYR A 223 -12.25 0.98 -0.02
C TYR A 223 -11.58 -0.37 -0.23
N ARG A 224 -12.16 -1.39 0.38
CA ARG A 224 -11.74 -2.78 0.16
C ARG A 224 -12.32 -3.23 -1.17
N LEU A 225 -11.51 -3.85 -1.99
CA LEU A 225 -11.98 -4.59 -3.16
C LEU A 225 -12.31 -5.98 -2.65
N ASP A 226 -13.60 -6.36 -2.70
CA ASP A 226 -13.96 -7.72 -2.39
C ASP A 226 -13.28 -8.63 -3.43
N SER A 227 -12.52 -9.61 -2.93
CA SER A 227 -12.10 -10.73 -3.73
C SER A 227 -13.38 -11.42 -4.19
N SER A 228 -13.82 -11.12 -5.42
CA SER A 228 -14.78 -11.95 -6.11
C SER A 228 -14.13 -13.32 -6.29
N GLU A 229 -14.32 -14.20 -5.31
CA GLU A 229 -14.21 -15.64 -5.56
C GLU A 229 -15.23 -15.99 -6.64
N GLY A 230 -14.79 -16.76 -7.62
CA GLY A 230 -15.65 -17.31 -8.64
C GLY A 230 -16.81 -18.08 -8.03
N GLY A 231 -18.00 -17.50 -8.14
CA GLY A 231 -19.26 -18.23 -8.15
C GLY A 231 -19.73 -18.32 -9.59
N LEU A 232 -19.33 -19.40 -10.28
CA LEU A 232 -20.00 -19.81 -11.51
C LEU A 232 -21.38 -20.36 -11.11
N LEU A 233 -22.46 -19.62 -11.39
CA LEU A 233 -23.85 -20.07 -11.65
C LEU A 233 -24.57 -18.82 -12.20
N ALA A 234 -25.11 -18.75 -13.42
CA ALA A 234 -25.71 -19.78 -14.28
C ALA A 234 -25.23 -19.71 -15.74
#